data_AF-A0A9D6FIA3-F1
#
_entry.id   AF-A0A9D6FIA3-F1
#
_cell.length_a   1.000
_cell.length_b   1.000
_cell.length_c   1.000
_cell.angle_alpha   90.00
_cell.angle_beta   90.00
_cell.angle_gamma   90.00
#
_symmetry.space_group_name_H-M   'P 1'
#
loop_
_entity.id
_entity.type
_entity.pdbx_description
1 polymer ?
#
loop_
_entity_poly.entity_id
_entity_poly.type
_entity_poly.pdbx_seq_one_letter_code
_entity_poly.pdbx_strand_id
1 'polypeptide(L)'
;MIAHFNRDFFSTDQTFSIIGSGEIGGKASGLAFFREKIRARLGATSSPAISVDVPRLAIVATNVFDAFVKRNSIDPASLEGLADDRIAHLFQRAEMPAEVVGDLRGLIASVHTPLAVRSSSLLEDARERPFAGVYATKMTPNNQPEADARFRRLVEAIKFVYASTFFEGARSYRRAAGIAEGTEKMAVVIQEVVGSRRGDHYYPEISGVARSYNYYPSGHARPADGVVELALGLGKTIVDGEGGWSYSPAFPKAPPPYNTIDELLKQSQTHFWAVNMGKPGAYDPLRETEYLVHLDLKDAEAEGSLRFVASTFDPSSNRLSPGVSIRGPRLLNFAPILVHNQVPVNGAVKELLAACTDAAATPVEVELAVTIESTPRIGFLQVRPMLMPCERITIDDSEMHCAEVVVSSDKLLGNGMLESIADVVYVKPESFDAAATEAIALELDQINRQLLAAHRPYLLIGFGRWGTSDPRGGIPVKWGQISGAKVIVESTAAGMGADLSQGSHFFHNLTSFGVIYFSIRQGDAAHRIDWDWLATRTAAAESRFLRHIQLRCPLVIKADGINRRGVVRRRS
;
A
#
# COMPACT_ATOMS: atom_id res chain seq x y z
N MET A 1 25.93 5.20 -13.07
CA MET A 1 26.55 4.15 -12.24
C MET A 1 26.38 4.57 -10.79
N ILE A 2 25.84 3.70 -9.93
CA ILE A 2 25.71 4.02 -8.49
C ILE A 2 27.08 3.82 -7.84
N ALA A 3 27.51 4.75 -7.00
CA ALA A 3 28.80 4.68 -6.34
C ALA A 3 28.81 3.60 -5.23
N HIS A 4 29.95 2.92 -5.06
CA HIS A 4 30.18 2.14 -3.85
C HIS A 4 30.27 3.06 -2.64
N PHE A 5 29.74 2.62 -1.51
CA PHE A 5 29.77 3.37 -0.27
C PHE A 5 31.21 3.67 0.15
N ASN A 6 31.44 4.92 0.53
CA ASN A 6 32.63 5.34 1.24
C ASN A 6 32.21 6.16 2.47
N ARG A 7 33.12 6.32 3.43
CA ARG A 7 32.80 7.00 4.69
C ARG A 7 32.51 8.50 4.51
N ASP A 8 32.96 9.07 3.39
CA ASP A 8 32.73 10.46 3.02
C ASP A 8 31.38 10.68 2.32
N PHE A 9 30.54 9.65 2.17
CA PHE A 9 29.30 9.70 1.40
C PHE A 9 28.42 10.91 1.75
N PHE A 10 28.20 11.17 3.04
CA PHE A 10 27.39 12.31 3.50
C PHE A 10 28.06 13.68 3.34
N SER A 11 29.38 13.68 3.14
CA SER A 11 30.22 14.84 2.87
C SER A 11 30.33 15.16 1.38
N THR A 12 29.78 14.30 0.51
CA THR A 12 29.74 14.49 -0.95
C THR A 12 28.34 14.88 -1.44
N ASP A 13 28.24 15.31 -2.70
CA ASP A 13 26.96 15.52 -3.39
C ASP A 13 26.28 14.20 -3.83
N GLN A 14 26.85 13.04 -3.46
CA GLN A 14 26.26 11.75 -3.78
C GLN A 14 25.01 11.51 -2.92
N THR A 15 23.93 11.09 -3.57
CA THR A 15 22.66 10.79 -2.89
C THR A 15 22.39 9.29 -2.81
N PHE A 16 23.15 8.45 -3.52
CA PHE A 16 22.99 6.99 -3.55
C PHE A 16 24.34 6.31 -3.37
N SER A 17 24.39 5.32 -2.49
CA SER A 17 25.56 4.47 -2.28
C SER A 17 25.17 3.00 -2.07
N ILE A 18 26.11 2.09 -2.39
CA ILE A 18 25.92 0.64 -2.22
C ILE A 18 26.99 0.08 -1.27
N ILE A 19 26.54 -0.65 -0.25
CA ILE A 19 27.34 -1.47 0.66
C ILE A 19 27.22 -2.93 0.19
N GLY A 20 28.34 -3.53 -0.19
CA GLY A 20 28.40 -4.86 -0.81
C GLY A 20 28.51 -4.83 -2.34
N SER A 21 28.37 -5.99 -2.96
CA SER A 21 28.64 -6.22 -4.39
C SER A 21 27.54 -7.01 -5.11
N GLY A 22 26.46 -7.37 -4.41
CA GLY A 22 25.31 -8.07 -4.96
C GLY A 22 24.32 -7.12 -5.65
N GLU A 23 23.12 -7.63 -5.86
CA GLU A 23 22.01 -6.87 -6.44
C GLU A 23 21.41 -5.91 -5.40
N ILE A 24 20.77 -4.84 -5.88
CA ILE A 24 20.18 -3.78 -5.03
C ILE A 24 18.67 -3.94 -4.81
N GLY A 25 18.05 -4.93 -5.46
CA GLY A 25 16.60 -5.16 -5.41
C GLY A 25 15.79 -4.20 -6.29
N GLY A 26 14.48 -4.48 -6.39
CA GLY A 26 13.53 -3.74 -7.22
C GLY A 26 13.42 -2.26 -6.82
N LYS A 27 13.22 -1.97 -5.53
CA LYS A 27 12.93 -0.61 -5.06
C LYS A 27 14.08 0.34 -5.34
N ALA A 28 15.29 -0.10 -4.99
CA ALA A 28 16.49 0.68 -5.22
C ALA A 28 16.76 0.88 -6.71
N SER A 29 16.56 -0.17 -7.53
CA SER A 29 16.74 -0.10 -8.98
C SER A 29 15.76 0.88 -9.63
N GLY A 30 14.48 0.82 -9.24
CA GLY A 30 13.45 1.76 -9.69
C GLY A 30 13.83 3.20 -9.35
N LEU A 31 14.12 3.47 -8.08
CA LEU A 31 14.53 4.81 -7.63
C LEU A 31 15.75 5.34 -8.40
N ALA A 32 16.77 4.51 -8.61
CA ALA A 32 17.97 4.90 -9.33
C ALA A 32 17.69 5.20 -10.82
N PHE A 33 16.85 4.40 -11.47
CA PHE A 33 16.48 4.59 -12.88
C PHE A 33 15.69 5.89 -13.09
N PHE A 34 14.65 6.11 -12.28
CA PHE A 34 13.77 7.27 -12.44
C PHE A 34 14.43 8.58 -12.00
N ARG A 35 15.37 8.55 -11.03
CA ARG A 35 16.10 9.74 -10.58
C ARG A 35 16.74 10.50 -11.75
N GLU A 36 17.47 9.80 -12.63
CA GLU A 36 18.17 10.45 -13.74
C GLU A 36 17.17 11.08 -14.74
N LYS A 37 16.03 10.42 -14.97
CA LYS A 37 14.97 10.91 -15.85
C LYS A 37 14.24 12.12 -15.26
N ILE A 38 13.93 12.06 -13.96
CA ILE A 38 13.30 13.16 -13.21
C ILE A 38 14.22 14.37 -13.20
N ARG A 39 15.51 14.19 -12.88
CA ARG A 39 16.50 15.28 -12.85
C ARG A 39 16.66 15.92 -14.23
N ALA A 40 16.68 15.14 -15.31
CA ALA A 40 16.77 15.67 -16.66
C ALA A 40 15.53 16.51 -17.07
N ARG A 41 14.33 16.09 -16.66
CA ARG A 41 13.08 16.78 -17.03
C ARG A 41 12.78 17.98 -16.13
N LEU A 42 12.88 17.81 -14.82
CA LEU A 42 12.57 18.83 -13.81
C LEU A 42 13.74 19.76 -13.50
N GLY A 43 14.98 19.36 -13.81
CA GLY A 43 16.15 20.25 -13.70
C GLY A 43 16.30 21.20 -14.89
N ALA A 44 15.63 20.91 -16.01
CA ALA A 44 15.60 21.77 -17.19
C ALA A 44 14.52 22.87 -17.12
N THR A 45 13.54 22.73 -16.23
CA THR A 45 12.56 23.78 -15.92
C THR A 45 13.20 24.78 -14.95
N SER A 46 13.19 26.06 -15.31
CA SER A 46 13.75 27.16 -14.53
C SER A 46 13.15 27.17 -13.11
N SER A 47 13.99 26.85 -12.11
CA SER A 47 13.69 26.78 -10.66
C SER A 47 12.22 26.58 -10.28
N PRO A 48 11.74 25.33 -10.15
CA PRO A 48 10.38 25.11 -9.67
C PRO A 48 10.25 25.69 -8.25
N ALA A 49 9.13 26.36 -7.96
CA ALA A 49 8.80 26.87 -6.62
C ALA A 49 8.72 25.76 -5.54
N ILE A 50 8.85 24.50 -5.96
CA ILE A 50 8.99 23.31 -5.13
C ILE A 50 10.06 22.40 -5.74
N SER A 51 11.04 21.99 -4.94
CA SER A 51 12.07 21.04 -5.40
C SER A 51 11.53 19.61 -5.40
N VAL A 52 12.02 18.77 -6.32
CA VAL A 52 11.70 17.34 -6.36
C VAL A 52 13.01 16.57 -6.37
N ASP A 53 13.22 15.77 -5.33
CA ASP A 53 14.46 15.03 -5.12
C ASP A 53 14.20 13.65 -4.55
N VAL A 54 15.19 12.76 -4.73
CA VAL A 54 15.17 11.46 -4.06
C VAL A 54 15.97 11.62 -2.77
N PRO A 55 15.38 11.35 -1.59
CA PRO A 55 16.09 11.43 -0.33
C PRO A 55 17.34 10.56 -0.34
N ARG A 56 18.40 11.00 0.34
CA ARG A 56 19.67 10.27 0.38
C ARG A 56 19.42 8.85 0.88
N LEU A 57 20.03 7.88 0.20
CA LEU A 57 19.88 6.47 0.54
C LEU A 57 21.16 5.68 0.36
N ALA A 58 21.36 4.71 1.24
CA ALA A 58 22.39 3.70 1.16
C ALA A 58 21.73 2.32 1.02
N ILE A 59 22.30 1.45 0.19
CA ILE A 59 21.73 0.14 -0.11
C ILE A 59 22.67 -0.94 0.42
N VAL A 60 22.17 -1.82 1.26
CA VAL A 60 22.84 -3.06 1.64
C VAL A 60 22.45 -4.13 0.62
N ALA A 61 23.39 -4.56 -0.21
CA ALA A 61 23.13 -5.46 -1.34
C ALA A 61 22.80 -6.90 -0.92
N THR A 62 22.20 -7.67 -1.84
CA THR A 62 21.72 -9.04 -1.58
C THR A 62 22.80 -10.04 -1.15
N ASN A 63 24.07 -9.81 -1.53
CA ASN A 63 25.19 -10.67 -1.09
C ASN A 63 25.39 -10.63 0.43
N VAL A 64 25.02 -9.52 1.08
CA VAL A 64 25.09 -9.38 2.55
C VAL A 64 24.02 -10.23 3.23
N PHE A 65 22.83 -10.32 2.62
CA PHE A 65 21.77 -11.20 3.08
C PHE A 65 22.19 -12.67 2.96
N ASP A 66 22.75 -13.08 1.81
CA ASP A 66 23.28 -14.44 1.63
C ASP A 66 24.34 -14.78 2.68
N ALA A 67 25.28 -13.86 2.93
CA ALA A 67 26.32 -14.02 3.94
C ALA A 67 25.72 -14.11 5.36
N PHE A 68 24.69 -13.31 5.66
CA PHE A 68 23.98 -13.33 6.94
C PHE A 68 23.27 -14.67 7.18
N VAL A 69 22.50 -15.16 6.19
CA VAL A 69 21.77 -16.43 6.28
C VAL A 69 22.75 -17.59 6.45
N LYS A 70 23.82 -17.62 5.65
CA LYS A 70 24.86 -18.67 5.71
C LYS A 70 25.60 -18.67 7.05
N ARG A 71 26.05 -17.50 7.52
CA ARG A 71 26.81 -17.37 8.78
C ARG A 71 26.01 -17.87 9.98
N ASN A 72 24.71 -17.58 9.99
CA ASN A 72 23.83 -17.89 11.11
C ASN A 72 23.13 -19.25 10.96
N SER A 73 23.48 -20.05 9.94
CA SER A 73 22.87 -21.35 9.65
C SER A 73 21.35 -21.32 9.63
N ILE A 74 20.77 -20.26 9.06
CA ILE A 74 19.33 -20.07 8.98
C ILE A 74 18.80 -20.96 7.86
N ASP A 75 18.11 -22.04 8.23
CA ASP A 75 17.42 -22.93 7.30
C ASP A 75 15.96 -22.49 7.12
N PRO A 76 15.53 -22.04 5.92
CA PRO A 76 14.15 -21.65 5.65
C PRO A 76 13.11 -22.71 6.03
N ALA A 77 13.43 -24.00 5.86
CA ALA A 77 12.53 -25.10 6.20
C ALA A 77 12.29 -25.19 7.71
N SER A 78 13.30 -24.89 8.52
CA SER A 78 13.18 -24.86 9.99
C SER A 78 12.32 -23.71 10.52
N LEU A 79 12.08 -22.69 9.70
CA LEU A 79 11.25 -21.53 10.06
C LEU A 79 9.77 -21.76 9.73
N GLU A 80 9.44 -22.82 9.00
CA GLU A 80 8.08 -23.11 8.59
C GLU A 80 7.16 -23.38 9.81
N GLY A 81 6.03 -22.66 9.85
CA GLY A 81 5.02 -22.80 10.89
C GLY A 81 5.34 -22.09 12.21
N LEU A 82 6.51 -21.46 12.32
CA LEU A 82 6.83 -20.58 13.45
C LEU A 82 6.03 -19.28 13.37
N ALA A 83 5.65 -18.74 14.53
CA ALA A 83 5.07 -17.41 14.61
C ALA A 83 6.10 -16.33 14.24
N ASP A 84 5.65 -15.25 13.60
CA ASP A 84 6.50 -14.16 13.13
C ASP A 84 7.40 -13.59 14.25
N ASP A 85 6.88 -13.44 15.47
CA ASP A 85 7.67 -12.97 16.63
C ASP A 85 8.83 -13.90 17.00
N ARG A 86 8.66 -15.22 16.81
CA ARG A 86 9.72 -16.21 17.05
C ARG A 86 10.80 -16.10 15.97
N ILE A 87 10.40 -15.93 14.73
CA ILE A 87 11.32 -15.70 13.61
C ILE A 87 12.09 -14.39 13.85
N ALA A 88 11.39 -13.30 14.15
CA ALA A 88 12.02 -12.02 14.46
C ALA A 88 13.05 -12.15 15.60
N HIS A 89 12.71 -12.88 16.66
CA HIS A 89 13.63 -13.10 17.78
C HIS A 89 14.91 -13.86 17.36
N LEU A 90 14.79 -14.89 16.52
CA LEU A 90 15.96 -15.62 15.99
C LEU A 90 16.88 -14.70 15.20
N PHE A 91 16.31 -13.86 14.32
CA PHE A 91 17.06 -12.89 13.52
C PHE A 91 17.69 -11.79 14.37
N GLN A 92 17.04 -11.35 15.46
CA GLN A 92 17.63 -10.38 16.37
C GLN A 92 18.88 -10.93 17.06
N ARG A 93 18.91 -12.22 17.39
CA ARG A 93 20.07 -12.91 18.01
C ARG A 93 21.21 -13.24 17.03
N ALA A 94 20.93 -13.24 15.73
CA ALA A 94 21.91 -13.54 14.70
C ALA A 94 23.01 -12.45 14.57
N GLU A 95 24.16 -12.81 14.02
CA GLU A 95 25.29 -11.90 13.82
C GLU A 95 25.31 -11.30 12.42
N MET A 96 25.60 -10.00 12.32
CA MET A 96 25.87 -9.35 11.04
C MET A 96 27.24 -9.77 10.49
N PRO A 97 27.42 -9.91 9.15
CA PRO A 97 28.72 -10.14 8.56
C PRO A 97 29.72 -9.02 8.91
N ALA A 98 30.92 -9.39 9.36
CA ALA A 98 31.92 -8.42 9.83
C ALA A 98 32.34 -7.40 8.75
N GLU A 99 32.30 -7.81 7.49
CA GLU A 99 32.66 -7.01 6.31
C GLU A 99 31.81 -5.74 6.17
N VAL A 100 30.54 -5.76 6.60
CA VAL A 100 29.63 -4.61 6.46
C VAL A 100 29.49 -3.77 7.73
N VAL A 101 29.94 -4.29 8.87
CA VAL A 101 29.80 -3.63 10.18
C VAL A 101 30.52 -2.28 10.20
N GLY A 102 31.72 -2.22 9.62
CA GLY A 102 32.51 -0.99 9.53
C GLY A 102 31.82 0.09 8.69
N ASP A 103 31.22 -0.30 7.58
CA ASP A 103 30.52 0.61 6.67
C ASP A 103 29.21 1.13 7.28
N LEU A 104 28.42 0.25 7.89
CA LEU A 104 27.21 0.62 8.62
C LEU A 104 27.50 1.56 9.79
N ARG A 105 28.63 1.36 10.50
CA ARG A 105 29.07 2.28 11.56
C ARG A 105 29.53 3.63 11.00
N GLY A 106 30.21 3.63 9.85
CA GLY A 106 30.57 4.86 9.13
C GLY A 106 29.33 5.64 8.69
N LEU A 107 28.32 4.96 8.16
CA LEU A 107 27.03 5.53 7.76
C LEU A 107 26.37 6.27 8.93
N ILE A 108 26.18 5.57 10.06
CA ILE A 108 25.38 6.09 11.19
C ILE A 108 26.12 7.13 12.05
N ALA A 109 27.46 7.20 11.93
CA ALA A 109 28.24 8.24 12.57
C ALA A 109 27.94 9.62 11.98
N SER A 110 27.66 9.70 10.68
CA SER A 110 27.43 10.95 9.96
C SER A 110 25.95 11.39 9.95
N VAL A 111 25.02 10.45 10.08
CA VAL A 111 23.57 10.73 9.99
C VAL A 111 22.93 10.91 11.36
N HIS A 112 22.14 11.96 11.50
CA HIS A 112 21.39 12.30 12.72
C HIS A 112 19.90 12.58 12.45
N THR A 113 19.46 12.35 11.21
CA THR A 113 18.06 12.40 10.80
C THR A 113 17.43 11.01 10.93
N PRO A 114 16.10 10.91 11.12
CA PRO A 114 15.43 9.62 11.13
C PRO A 114 15.64 8.83 9.84
N LEU A 115 15.75 7.51 9.97
CA LEU A 115 16.05 6.60 8.87
C LEU A 115 14.91 5.59 8.70
N ALA A 116 14.45 5.42 7.46
CA ALA A 116 13.60 4.31 7.05
C ALA A 116 14.47 3.17 6.52
N VAL A 117 14.38 2.00 7.17
CA VAL A 117 15.05 0.77 6.76
C VAL A 117 14.01 -0.10 6.05
N ARG A 118 14.08 -0.12 4.72
CA ARG A 118 13.07 -0.69 3.82
C ARG A 118 13.59 -1.95 3.15
N SER A 119 12.73 -2.95 2.99
CA SER A 119 12.99 -4.08 2.10
C SER A 119 13.16 -3.62 0.64
N SER A 120 14.06 -4.27 -0.08
CA SER A 120 14.19 -4.16 -1.53
C SER A 120 14.43 -5.57 -2.07
N SER A 121 13.34 -6.30 -2.24
CA SER A 121 13.36 -7.66 -2.80
C SER A 121 13.65 -7.61 -4.31
N LEU A 122 14.23 -8.68 -4.87
CA LEU A 122 14.42 -8.78 -6.33
C LEU A 122 13.09 -8.83 -7.09
N LEU A 123 12.05 -9.32 -6.44
CA LEU A 123 10.74 -9.49 -7.02
C LEU A 123 9.84 -8.26 -6.83
N GLU A 124 10.19 -7.37 -5.91
CA GLU A 124 9.32 -6.28 -5.44
C GLU A 124 8.81 -5.34 -6.53
N ASP A 125 9.63 -5.08 -7.55
CA ASP A 125 9.26 -4.26 -8.71
C ASP A 125 9.46 -5.01 -10.03
N ALA A 126 9.33 -6.34 -10.02
CA ALA A 126 9.34 -7.14 -11.23
C ALA A 126 8.16 -6.73 -12.14
N ARG A 127 8.46 -6.40 -13.40
CA ARG A 127 7.49 -5.87 -14.38
C ARG A 127 6.24 -6.74 -14.58
N GLU A 128 6.37 -8.05 -14.36
CA GLU A 128 5.28 -9.01 -14.60
C GLU A 128 4.48 -9.35 -13.34
N ARG A 129 5.05 -9.16 -12.14
CA ARG A 129 4.43 -9.51 -10.85
C ARG A 129 4.97 -8.64 -9.71
N PRO A 130 4.61 -7.35 -9.61
CA PRO A 130 5.10 -6.49 -8.52
C PRO A 130 4.59 -6.96 -7.15
N PHE A 131 5.43 -6.90 -6.12
CA PHE A 131 5.09 -7.34 -4.75
C PHE A 131 4.85 -6.10 -3.89
N ALA A 132 3.61 -5.83 -3.50
CA ALA A 132 3.31 -4.63 -2.73
C ALA A 132 3.03 -4.96 -1.26
N GLY A 133 3.80 -4.36 -0.34
CA GLY A 133 3.50 -4.35 1.10
C GLY A 133 3.65 -5.72 1.78
N VAL A 134 4.41 -6.62 1.16
CA VAL A 134 4.65 -7.98 1.67
C VAL A 134 5.72 -8.00 2.75
N TYR A 135 6.69 -7.09 2.65
CA TYR A 135 7.85 -7.01 3.53
C TYR A 135 7.80 -5.76 4.39
N ALA A 136 8.40 -5.84 5.58
CA ALA A 136 8.31 -4.79 6.58
C ALA A 136 9.25 -3.60 6.28
N THR A 137 8.89 -2.43 6.81
CA THR A 137 9.76 -1.25 6.86
C THR A 137 9.91 -0.77 8.29
N LYS A 138 11.14 -0.76 8.81
CA LYS A 138 11.40 -0.29 10.18
C LYS A 138 11.99 1.12 10.16
N MET A 139 11.32 2.08 10.78
CA MET A 139 11.86 3.42 10.95
C MET A 139 12.61 3.54 12.28
N THR A 140 13.70 4.30 12.27
CA THR A 140 14.50 4.59 13.46
C THR A 140 14.61 6.11 13.64
N PRO A 141 14.50 6.64 14.88
CA PRO A 141 14.55 8.08 15.11
C PRO A 141 15.95 8.64 14.96
N ASN A 142 16.96 7.78 15.16
CA ASN A 142 18.37 8.10 14.95
C ASN A 142 18.84 9.37 15.69
N ASN A 143 18.22 9.66 16.84
CA ASN A 143 18.40 10.87 17.64
C ASN A 143 19.24 10.64 18.91
N GLN A 144 19.81 9.44 19.09
CA GLN A 144 20.59 9.16 20.29
C GLN A 144 21.96 9.84 20.24
N PRO A 145 22.48 10.35 21.38
CA PRO A 145 23.76 11.03 21.41
C PRO A 145 24.91 10.17 20.90
N GLU A 146 24.97 8.92 21.38
CA GLU A 146 26.04 7.99 21.07
C GLU A 146 25.82 7.29 19.72
N ALA A 147 26.83 7.36 18.85
CA ALA A 147 26.82 6.67 17.55
C ALA A 147 26.61 5.15 17.71
N ASP A 148 27.12 4.54 18.79
CA ASP A 148 26.98 3.12 19.07
C ASP A 148 25.55 2.72 19.44
N ALA A 149 24.79 3.63 20.06
CA ALA A 149 23.38 3.42 20.34
C ALA A 149 22.54 3.54 19.06
N ARG A 150 22.91 4.43 18.13
CA ARG A 150 22.27 4.55 16.82
C ARG A 150 22.61 3.35 15.92
N PHE A 151 23.87 2.92 15.92
CA PHE A 151 24.35 1.74 15.19
C PHE A 151 23.58 0.47 15.58
N ARG A 152 23.41 0.22 16.89
CA ARG A 152 22.64 -0.95 17.36
C ARG A 152 21.22 -0.97 16.81
N ARG A 153 20.52 0.17 16.86
CA ARG A 153 19.14 0.30 16.33
C ARG A 153 19.07 0.10 14.82
N LEU A 154 20.06 0.62 14.08
CA LEU A 154 20.16 0.38 12.63
C LEU A 154 20.31 -1.11 12.34
N VAL A 155 21.19 -1.81 13.06
CA VAL A 155 21.40 -3.25 12.90
C VAL A 155 20.15 -4.05 13.27
N GLU A 156 19.48 -3.71 14.37
CA GLU A 156 18.19 -4.31 14.77
C GLU A 156 17.13 -4.12 13.68
N ALA A 157 17.06 -2.95 13.08
CA ALA A 157 16.14 -2.66 11.98
C ALA A 157 16.46 -3.48 10.71
N ILE A 158 17.73 -3.60 10.32
CA ILE A 158 18.17 -4.44 9.19
C ILE A 158 17.79 -5.92 9.43
N LYS A 159 18.08 -6.43 10.64
CA LYS A 159 17.73 -7.80 11.03
C LYS A 159 16.23 -8.06 11.00
N PHE A 160 15.42 -7.08 11.44
CA PHE A 160 13.97 -7.17 11.37
C PHE A 160 13.48 -7.22 9.90
N VAL A 161 14.03 -6.39 9.02
CA VAL A 161 13.71 -6.45 7.58
C VAL A 161 14.09 -7.80 6.98
N TYR A 162 15.27 -8.36 7.31
CA TYR A 162 15.63 -9.72 6.90
C TYR A 162 14.67 -10.78 7.42
N ALA A 163 14.27 -10.70 8.69
CA ALA A 163 13.28 -11.60 9.29
C ALA A 163 11.95 -11.55 8.54
N SER A 164 11.53 -10.36 8.10
CA SER A 164 10.26 -10.17 7.38
C SER A 164 10.16 -10.95 6.08
N THR A 165 11.30 -11.34 5.49
CA THR A 165 11.35 -12.25 4.33
C THR A 165 10.71 -13.61 4.63
N PHE A 166 10.72 -14.02 5.90
CA PHE A 166 10.25 -15.33 6.37
C PHE A 166 8.92 -15.27 7.13
N PHE A 167 8.33 -14.10 7.31
CA PHE A 167 7.02 -13.96 7.95
C PHE A 167 5.90 -14.60 7.14
N GLU A 168 4.80 -14.95 7.81
CA GLU A 168 3.69 -15.68 7.20
C GLU A 168 3.07 -14.92 6.01
N GLY A 169 3.01 -13.59 6.07
CA GLY A 169 2.54 -12.77 4.94
C GLY A 169 3.40 -12.94 3.69
N ALA A 170 4.73 -12.91 3.83
CA ALA A 170 5.68 -13.11 2.74
C ALA A 170 5.67 -14.54 2.20
N ARG A 171 5.55 -15.53 3.08
CA ARG A 171 5.44 -16.95 2.70
C ARG A 171 4.15 -17.23 1.94
N SER A 172 3.00 -16.78 2.47
CA SER A 172 1.69 -16.94 1.83
C SER A 172 1.67 -16.33 0.43
N TYR A 173 2.25 -15.14 0.27
CA TYR A 173 2.41 -14.52 -1.04
C TYR A 173 3.21 -15.40 -1.99
N ARG A 174 4.40 -15.88 -1.57
CA ARG A 174 5.25 -16.73 -2.43
C ARG A 174 4.56 -18.02 -2.86
N ARG A 175 3.84 -18.67 -1.94
CA ARG A 175 3.00 -19.84 -2.24
C ARG A 175 1.97 -19.52 -3.32
N ALA A 176 1.26 -18.40 -3.17
CA ALA A 176 0.27 -17.96 -4.16
C ALA A 176 0.88 -17.61 -5.52
N ALA A 177 2.12 -17.12 -5.54
CA ALA A 177 2.87 -16.82 -6.76
C ALA A 177 3.52 -18.07 -7.40
N GLY A 178 3.52 -19.22 -6.72
CA GLY A 178 4.21 -20.44 -7.17
C GLY A 178 5.73 -20.33 -7.11
N ILE A 179 6.27 -19.53 -6.20
CA ILE A 179 7.71 -19.30 -6.03
C ILE A 179 8.25 -20.21 -4.93
N ALA A 180 9.33 -20.92 -5.22
CA ALA A 180 9.96 -21.85 -4.29
C ALA A 180 10.47 -21.12 -3.02
N GLU A 181 10.43 -21.81 -1.89
CA GLU A 181 10.99 -21.26 -0.65
C GLU A 181 12.52 -21.15 -0.73
N GLY A 182 13.08 -20.13 -0.07
CA GLY A 182 14.53 -19.92 -0.01
C GLY A 182 15.19 -19.32 -1.26
N THR A 183 14.45 -19.12 -2.37
CA THR A 183 15.00 -18.45 -3.57
C THR A 183 15.06 -16.93 -3.45
N GLU A 184 14.30 -16.36 -2.51
CA GLU A 184 14.20 -14.91 -2.35
C GLU A 184 15.44 -14.34 -1.69
N LYS A 185 15.98 -13.27 -2.28
CA LYS A 185 17.07 -12.49 -1.71
C LYS A 185 16.60 -11.08 -1.38
N MET A 186 17.07 -10.57 -0.25
CA MET A 186 16.66 -9.27 0.27
C MET A 186 17.82 -8.28 0.28
N ALA A 187 17.72 -7.22 -0.52
CA ALA A 187 18.51 -6.02 -0.28
C ALA A 187 17.77 -5.12 0.73
N VAL A 188 18.52 -4.22 1.39
CA VAL A 188 17.94 -3.28 2.36
C VAL A 188 18.27 -1.86 1.95
N VAL A 189 17.25 -1.01 1.82
CA VAL A 189 17.39 0.42 1.55
C VAL A 189 17.32 1.17 2.87
N ILE A 190 18.40 1.88 3.21
CA ILE A 190 18.49 2.78 4.36
C ILE A 190 18.35 4.20 3.82
N GLN A 191 17.19 4.82 4.02
CA GLN A 191 16.82 6.10 3.41
C GLN A 191 16.47 7.14 4.48
N GLU A 192 16.87 8.39 4.27
CA GLU A 192 16.43 9.50 5.13
C GLU A 192 14.91 9.67 5.07
N VAL A 193 14.26 9.79 6.24
CA VAL A 193 12.82 10.07 6.30
C VAL A 193 12.57 11.52 5.90
N VAL A 194 11.69 11.71 4.91
CA VAL A 194 11.22 13.03 4.51
C VAL A 194 10.29 13.56 5.59
N GLY A 195 10.65 14.69 6.17
CA GLY A 195 9.85 15.33 7.20
C GLY A 195 10.59 16.50 7.84
N SER A 196 9.96 17.05 8.87
CA SER A 196 10.53 18.08 9.73
C SER A 196 10.32 17.68 11.19
N ARG A 197 11.26 18.05 12.06
CA ARG A 197 11.10 17.85 13.50
C ARG A 197 10.13 18.90 14.06
N ARG A 198 9.14 18.44 14.83
CA ARG A 198 8.15 19.25 15.52
C ARG A 198 8.08 18.75 16.97
N GLY A 199 8.70 19.48 17.89
CA GLY A 199 8.86 19.03 19.28
C GLY A 199 9.55 17.66 19.38
N ASP A 200 8.81 16.68 19.92
CA ASP A 200 9.23 15.30 20.11
C ASP A 200 8.79 14.38 18.96
N HIS A 201 8.33 14.93 17.84
CA HIS A 201 7.86 14.17 16.68
C HIS A 201 8.59 14.56 15.40
N TYR A 202 8.63 13.64 14.43
CA TYR A 202 9.17 13.90 13.10
C TYR A 202 8.29 13.26 12.03
N TYR A 203 7.76 14.09 11.13
CA TYR A 203 6.88 13.66 10.05
C TYR A 203 6.78 14.74 8.96
N PRO A 204 6.36 14.38 7.72
CA PRO A 204 6.07 15.35 6.67
C PRO A 204 4.66 15.94 6.83
N GLU A 205 4.48 17.18 6.38
CA GLU A 205 3.16 17.82 6.33
C GLU A 205 2.18 17.05 5.43
N ILE A 206 2.69 16.43 4.36
CA ILE A 206 1.88 15.64 3.43
C ILE A 206 2.64 14.36 3.06
N SER A 207 2.00 13.21 3.15
CA SER A 207 2.36 12.01 2.41
C SER A 207 1.33 11.73 1.33
N GLY A 208 1.74 11.10 0.23
CA GLY A 208 0.83 10.85 -0.87
C GLY A 208 1.19 9.66 -1.74
N VAL A 209 0.16 9.08 -2.34
CA VAL A 209 0.25 8.06 -3.39
C VAL A 209 -0.45 8.59 -4.63
N ALA A 210 0.30 8.71 -5.72
CA ALA A 210 -0.17 9.28 -6.98
C ALA A 210 -0.14 8.22 -8.08
N ARG A 211 -1.27 8.01 -8.76
CA ARG A 211 -1.42 7.07 -9.88
C ARG A 211 -1.72 7.84 -11.15
N SER A 212 -1.00 7.58 -12.23
CA SER A 212 -1.28 8.21 -13.52
C SER A 212 -2.51 7.63 -14.23
N TYR A 213 -3.06 6.52 -13.73
CA TYR A 213 -4.31 5.94 -14.20
C TYR A 213 -5.25 5.60 -13.03
N ASN A 214 -6.50 6.02 -13.11
CA ASN A 214 -7.54 5.72 -12.13
C ASN A 214 -8.57 4.75 -12.73
N TYR A 215 -8.70 3.55 -12.17
CA TYR A 215 -9.69 2.56 -12.63
C TYR A 215 -11.12 2.92 -12.20
N TYR A 216 -11.27 3.72 -11.14
CA TYR A 216 -12.54 4.16 -10.59
C TYR A 216 -12.62 5.70 -10.54
N PRO A 217 -12.64 6.38 -11.71
CA PRO A 217 -12.78 7.83 -11.73
C PRO A 217 -14.14 8.26 -11.19
N SER A 218 -14.14 9.36 -10.43
CA SER A 218 -15.33 9.99 -9.87
C SER A 218 -15.65 11.32 -10.56
N GLY A 219 -16.92 11.70 -10.60
CA GLY A 219 -17.37 12.96 -11.18
C GLY A 219 -17.08 13.03 -12.69
N HIS A 220 -16.43 14.12 -13.12
CA HIS A 220 -16.07 14.35 -14.53
C HIS A 220 -14.68 13.82 -14.92
N ALA A 221 -13.94 13.20 -13.98
CA ALA A 221 -12.62 12.66 -14.27
C ALA A 221 -12.70 11.46 -15.22
N ARG A 222 -11.71 11.31 -16.09
CA ARG A 222 -11.50 10.10 -16.92
C ARG A 222 -10.41 9.24 -16.30
N PRO A 223 -10.32 7.95 -16.65
CA PRO A 223 -9.26 7.09 -16.12
C PRO A 223 -7.84 7.63 -16.34
N ALA A 224 -7.58 8.21 -17.51
CA ALA A 224 -6.28 8.81 -17.86
C ALA A 224 -5.97 10.13 -17.12
N ASP A 225 -6.94 10.70 -16.39
CA ASP A 225 -6.73 11.92 -15.61
C ASP A 225 -6.08 11.63 -14.24
N GLY A 226 -5.84 10.34 -13.91
CA GLY A 226 -5.14 9.88 -12.71
C GLY A 226 -5.90 10.09 -11.40
N VAL A 227 -5.29 9.66 -10.30
CA VAL A 227 -5.79 9.84 -8.93
C VAL A 227 -4.63 10.04 -7.97
N VAL A 228 -4.79 10.94 -7.00
CA VAL A 228 -3.83 11.21 -5.94
C VAL A 228 -4.55 11.10 -4.61
N GLU A 229 -3.98 10.34 -3.69
CA GLU A 229 -4.42 10.22 -2.31
C GLU A 229 -3.39 10.90 -1.41
N LEU A 230 -3.85 11.79 -0.52
CA LEU A 230 -3.02 12.55 0.40
C LEU A 230 -3.40 12.27 1.85
N ALA A 231 -2.41 12.25 2.74
CA ALA A 231 -2.59 12.18 4.18
C ALA A 231 -1.61 13.11 4.90
N LEU A 232 -1.97 13.55 6.10
CA LEU A 232 -1.04 14.17 7.04
C LEU A 232 -0.15 13.08 7.66
N GLY A 233 1.12 13.40 7.90
CA GLY A 233 2.06 12.51 8.58
C GLY A 233 2.72 11.49 7.65
N LEU A 234 3.29 10.44 8.23
CA LEU A 234 3.97 9.38 7.48
C LEU A 234 3.00 8.62 6.56
N GLY A 235 3.50 8.17 5.40
CA GLY A 235 2.69 7.44 4.40
C GLY A 235 2.06 6.13 4.88
N LYS A 236 2.43 5.65 6.08
CA LYS A 236 1.80 4.50 6.74
C LYS A 236 0.28 4.67 6.87
N THR A 237 -0.22 5.88 7.08
CA THR A 237 -1.68 6.16 7.13
C THR A 237 -2.39 5.71 5.84
N ILE A 238 -1.83 6.02 4.67
CA ILE A 238 -2.40 5.65 3.37
C ILE A 238 -2.26 4.14 3.14
N VAL A 239 -1.10 3.58 3.52
CA VAL A 239 -0.80 2.15 3.40
C VAL A 239 -1.75 1.29 4.24
N ASP A 240 -2.03 1.69 5.48
CA ASP A 240 -2.91 1.00 6.42
C ASP A 240 -4.40 1.34 6.20
N GLY A 241 -4.70 2.22 5.24
CA GLY A 241 -6.07 2.59 4.86
C GLY A 241 -6.82 3.40 5.92
N GLU A 242 -6.11 4.12 6.80
CA GLU A 242 -6.65 4.86 7.95
C GLU A 242 -7.28 6.23 7.58
N GLY A 243 -7.66 6.39 6.31
CA GLY A 243 -8.27 7.59 5.76
C GLY A 243 -7.28 8.52 5.07
N GLY A 244 -7.77 9.21 4.04
CA GLY A 244 -6.99 10.11 3.20
C GLY A 244 -7.90 10.96 2.31
N TRP A 245 -7.33 12.02 1.72
CA TRP A 245 -8.02 12.88 0.78
C TRP A 245 -7.66 12.49 -0.65
N SER A 246 -8.64 11.91 -1.37
CA SER A 246 -8.46 11.48 -2.76
C SER A 246 -9.00 12.51 -3.75
N TYR A 247 -8.23 12.80 -4.80
CA TYR A 247 -8.63 13.73 -5.85
C TYR A 247 -8.01 13.38 -7.20
N SER A 248 -8.57 13.90 -8.30
CA SER A 248 -7.93 13.79 -9.62
C SER A 248 -6.96 14.95 -9.85
N PRO A 249 -5.69 14.71 -10.21
CA PRO A 249 -4.72 15.78 -10.45
C PRO A 249 -5.11 16.72 -11.60
N ALA A 250 -5.97 16.29 -12.53
CA ALA A 250 -6.57 17.17 -13.54
C ALA A 250 -7.64 18.11 -12.97
N PHE A 251 -8.33 17.70 -11.90
CA PHE A 251 -9.42 18.43 -11.25
C PHE A 251 -9.17 18.61 -9.74
N PRO A 252 -8.08 19.28 -9.31
CA PRO A 252 -7.69 19.37 -7.90
C PRO A 252 -8.68 20.10 -7.00
N LYS A 253 -9.57 20.91 -7.59
CA LYS A 253 -10.59 21.67 -6.87
C LYS A 253 -11.88 20.90 -6.61
N ALA A 254 -12.06 19.75 -7.27
CA ALA A 254 -13.24 18.93 -7.09
C ALA A 254 -13.10 18.13 -5.77
N PRO A 255 -14.06 18.25 -4.83
CA PRO A 255 -14.03 17.42 -3.65
C PRO A 255 -14.28 15.95 -4.02
N PRO A 256 -13.83 15.00 -3.18
CA PRO A 256 -14.24 13.61 -3.29
C PRO A 256 -15.77 13.48 -3.19
N PRO A 257 -16.37 12.40 -3.73
CA PRO A 257 -17.81 12.27 -3.92
C PRO A 257 -18.56 11.96 -2.62
N TYR A 258 -18.51 12.87 -1.64
CA TYR A 258 -19.31 12.82 -0.42
C TYR A 258 -20.59 13.64 -0.62
N ASN A 259 -21.73 13.10 -0.16
CA ASN A 259 -23.03 13.73 -0.39
C ASN A 259 -23.32 14.85 0.63
N THR A 260 -22.67 14.81 1.80
CA THR A 260 -22.85 15.81 2.87
C THR A 260 -21.53 16.17 3.56
N ILE A 261 -21.49 17.34 4.22
CA ILE A 261 -20.34 17.76 5.04
C ILE A 261 -20.18 16.85 6.27
N ASP A 262 -21.28 16.34 6.82
CA ASP A 262 -21.23 15.41 7.95
C ASP A 262 -20.57 14.08 7.57
N GLU A 263 -20.85 13.55 6.37
CA GLU A 263 -20.14 12.39 5.82
C GLU A 263 -18.66 12.69 5.63
N LEU A 264 -18.33 13.88 5.10
CA LEU A 264 -16.96 14.32 4.89
C LEU A 264 -16.16 14.36 6.21
N LEU A 265 -16.76 14.90 7.28
CA LEU A 265 -16.14 14.96 8.60
C LEU A 265 -15.91 13.57 9.19
N LYS A 266 -16.88 12.65 9.03
CA LYS A 266 -16.77 11.27 9.53
C LYS A 266 -15.71 10.45 8.81
N GLN A 267 -15.50 10.68 7.51
CA GLN A 267 -14.56 9.93 6.68
C GLN A 267 -13.17 10.58 6.59
N SER A 268 -13.03 11.80 7.10
CA SER A 268 -11.74 12.49 7.10
C SER A 268 -10.74 11.86 8.07
N GLN A 269 -9.47 11.95 7.70
CA GLN A 269 -8.37 11.51 8.55
C GLN A 269 -8.39 12.28 9.89
N THR A 270 -8.39 11.54 11.00
CA THR A 270 -8.39 12.09 12.37
C THR A 270 -7.11 11.80 13.15
N HIS A 271 -6.33 10.83 12.68
CA HIS A 271 -5.07 10.42 13.29
C HIS A 271 -3.98 10.27 12.23
N PHE A 272 -2.72 10.30 12.64
CA PHE A 272 -1.59 10.16 11.74
C PHE A 272 -0.38 9.54 12.44
N TRP A 273 0.48 8.93 11.64
CA TRP A 273 1.74 8.36 12.11
C TRP A 273 2.89 9.37 12.08
N ALA A 274 3.71 9.36 13.12
CA ALA A 274 4.96 10.13 13.21
C ALA A 274 6.09 9.30 13.83
N VAL A 275 7.34 9.68 13.54
CA VAL A 275 8.51 9.09 14.23
C VAL A 275 8.67 9.77 15.59
N ASN A 276 8.76 8.97 16.65
CA ASN A 276 9.00 9.45 18.01
C ASN A 276 10.47 9.86 18.19
N MET A 277 10.68 11.17 18.37
CA MET A 277 11.97 11.80 18.65
C MET A 277 12.15 12.15 20.14
N GLY A 278 11.14 11.88 20.97
CA GLY A 278 11.16 12.11 22.40
C GLY A 278 11.75 10.93 23.17
N LYS A 279 11.17 10.63 24.33
CA LYS A 279 11.59 9.48 25.14
C LYS A 279 11.24 8.18 24.39
N PRO A 280 12.21 7.25 24.24
CA PRO A 280 11.93 5.96 23.63
C PRO A 280 10.91 5.20 24.47
N GLY A 281 10.01 4.48 23.80
CA GLY A 281 9.07 3.57 24.45
C GLY A 281 9.77 2.34 25.05
N ALA A 282 8.98 1.32 25.38
CA ALA A 282 9.53 0.03 25.76
C ALA A 282 10.36 -0.54 24.61
N TYR A 283 11.54 -1.07 24.92
CA TYR A 283 12.41 -1.72 23.94
C TYR A 283 11.69 -2.93 23.33
N ASP A 284 11.48 -2.88 22.01
CA ASP A 284 10.76 -3.92 21.29
C ASP A 284 11.27 -4.05 19.85
N PRO A 285 12.43 -4.71 19.67
CA PRO A 285 13.06 -4.84 18.35
C PRO A 285 12.26 -5.73 17.39
N LEU A 286 11.23 -6.44 17.90
CA LEU A 286 10.39 -7.35 17.13
C LEU A 286 9.21 -6.66 16.47
N ARG A 287 8.90 -5.42 16.86
CA ARG A 287 7.79 -4.65 16.26
C ARG A 287 8.29 -3.66 15.22
N GLU A 288 7.53 -3.55 14.14
CA GLU A 288 7.76 -2.55 13.08
C GLU A 288 7.57 -1.12 13.61
N THR A 289 6.57 -0.93 14.47
CA THR A 289 6.14 0.37 14.98
C THR A 289 6.83 0.80 16.29
N GLU A 290 7.92 0.14 16.69
CA GLU A 290 8.67 0.41 17.95
C GLU A 290 8.94 1.91 18.18
N TYR A 291 9.28 2.64 17.12
CA TYR A 291 9.62 4.06 17.15
C TYR A 291 8.56 4.96 16.52
N LEU A 292 7.38 4.42 16.22
CA LEU A 292 6.28 5.18 15.63
C LEU A 292 5.23 5.48 16.70
N VAL A 293 4.69 6.69 16.64
CA VAL A 293 3.57 7.13 17.47
C VAL A 293 2.39 7.48 16.59
N HIS A 294 1.20 7.24 17.11
CA HIS A 294 -0.07 7.55 16.45
C HIS A 294 -0.70 8.75 17.17
N LEU A 295 -0.74 9.88 16.48
CA LEU A 295 -1.11 11.20 17.01
C LEU A 295 -2.47 11.64 16.48
N ASP A 296 -3.13 12.56 17.18
CA ASP A 296 -4.41 13.13 16.75
C ASP A 296 -4.24 14.54 16.15
N LEU A 297 -5.30 15.08 15.54
CA LEU A 297 -5.23 16.42 14.92
C LEU A 297 -4.94 17.56 15.91
N LYS A 298 -5.17 17.39 17.22
CA LYS A 298 -4.87 18.42 18.22
C LYS A 298 -3.37 18.54 18.43
N ASP A 299 -2.65 17.41 18.42
CA ASP A 299 -1.18 17.39 18.46
C ASP A 299 -0.61 18.15 17.26
N ALA A 300 -1.11 17.84 16.04
CA ALA A 300 -0.73 18.54 14.82
C ALA A 300 -1.05 20.04 14.83
N GLU A 301 -2.16 20.44 15.46
CA GLU A 301 -2.54 21.84 15.61
C GLU A 301 -1.58 22.58 16.55
N ALA A 302 -1.23 21.98 17.69
CA ALA A 302 -0.27 22.53 18.65
C ALA A 302 1.13 22.68 18.02
N GLU A 303 1.49 21.77 17.11
CA GLU A 303 2.75 21.77 16.36
C GLU A 303 2.74 22.62 15.08
N GLY A 304 1.60 23.26 14.78
CA GLY A 304 1.44 24.18 13.64
C GLY A 304 1.36 23.52 12.26
N SER A 305 1.39 22.18 12.17
CA SER A 305 1.48 21.47 10.88
C SER A 305 0.19 21.51 10.06
N LEU A 306 -0.93 21.91 10.65
CA LEU A 306 -2.24 21.93 9.99
C LEU A 306 -2.45 23.08 8.99
N ARG A 307 -1.58 24.10 9.01
CA ARG A 307 -1.76 25.35 8.25
C ARG A 307 -2.06 25.14 6.76
N PHE A 308 -1.39 24.17 6.14
CA PHE A 308 -1.50 23.92 4.69
C PHE A 308 -2.41 22.75 4.33
N VAL A 309 -2.87 21.97 5.31
CA VAL A 309 -3.58 20.70 5.06
C VAL A 309 -5.03 20.70 5.55
N ALA A 310 -5.38 21.58 6.48
CA ALA A 310 -6.68 21.60 7.11
C ALA A 310 -7.57 22.77 6.64
N SER A 311 -8.87 22.52 6.69
CA SER A 311 -9.92 23.53 6.78
C SER A 311 -10.65 23.39 8.11
N THR A 312 -11.40 24.42 8.49
CA THR A 312 -12.18 24.45 9.72
C THR A 312 -13.66 24.50 9.41
N PHE A 313 -14.43 23.62 10.02
CA PHE A 313 -15.88 23.63 9.92
C PHE A 313 -16.48 24.64 10.91
N ASP A 314 -17.36 25.50 10.41
CA ASP A 314 -18.19 26.39 11.21
C ASP A 314 -19.63 25.84 11.28
N PRO A 315 -20.07 25.34 12.46
CA PRO A 315 -21.41 24.80 12.63
C PRO A 315 -22.51 25.85 12.45
N SER A 316 -22.23 27.13 12.70
CA SER A 316 -23.24 28.19 12.65
C SER A 316 -23.62 28.57 11.21
N SER A 317 -22.66 28.51 10.30
CA SER A 317 -22.85 28.82 8.89
C SER A 317 -22.90 27.59 7.98
N ASN A 318 -22.67 26.38 8.54
CA ASN A 318 -22.56 25.11 7.83
C ASN A 318 -21.57 25.18 6.65
N ARG A 319 -20.40 25.79 6.90
CA ARG A 319 -19.38 26.04 5.88
C ARG A 319 -17.98 25.62 6.35
N LEU A 320 -17.15 25.27 5.37
CA LEU A 320 -15.73 25.02 5.56
C LEU A 320 -14.94 26.28 5.22
N SER A 321 -14.17 26.78 6.18
CA SER A 321 -13.23 27.88 6.00
C SER A 321 -11.81 27.32 5.89
N PRO A 322 -11.09 27.57 4.79
CA PRO A 322 -9.71 27.11 4.62
C PRO A 322 -8.78 27.58 5.74
N GLY A 323 -7.90 26.69 6.20
CA GLY A 323 -6.95 26.96 7.28
C GLY A 323 -7.51 26.73 8.69
N VAL A 324 -6.77 27.19 9.69
CA VAL A 324 -7.01 26.94 11.12
C VAL A 324 -7.30 28.19 11.95
N SER A 325 -7.52 29.34 11.30
CA SER A 325 -7.64 30.65 11.95
C SER A 325 -8.94 30.86 12.73
N ILE A 326 -10.00 30.12 12.39
CA ILE A 326 -11.29 30.17 13.10
C ILE A 326 -11.41 28.99 14.08
N ARG A 327 -12.32 29.11 15.05
CA ARG A 327 -12.63 28.04 16.01
C ARG A 327 -13.62 27.06 15.40
N GLY A 328 -13.34 25.76 15.48
CA GLY A 328 -14.25 24.71 15.05
C GLY A 328 -13.55 23.38 14.80
N PRO A 329 -14.29 22.31 14.45
CA PRO A 329 -13.71 21.02 14.07
C PRO A 329 -12.77 21.15 12.86
N ARG A 330 -11.62 20.47 12.91
CA ARG A 330 -10.64 20.44 11.82
C ARG A 330 -10.99 19.34 10.83
N LEU A 331 -10.86 19.65 9.54
CA LEU A 331 -11.07 18.74 8.43
C LEU A 331 -9.82 18.75 7.54
N LEU A 332 -9.19 17.59 7.34
CA LEU A 332 -8.09 17.46 6.40
C LEU A 332 -8.62 17.35 4.96
N ASN A 333 -8.53 18.45 4.22
CA ASN A 333 -8.99 18.53 2.82
C ASN A 333 -7.96 19.19 1.88
N PHE A 334 -6.81 19.57 2.41
CA PHE A 334 -5.69 20.16 1.66
C PHE A 334 -6.07 21.38 0.82
N ALA A 335 -7.17 22.08 1.17
CA ALA A 335 -7.68 23.22 0.39
C ALA A 335 -6.65 24.35 0.17
N PRO A 336 -5.79 24.73 1.14
CA PRO A 336 -4.73 25.71 0.89
C PRO A 336 -3.80 25.34 -0.27
N ILE A 337 -3.57 24.05 -0.49
CA ILE A 337 -2.71 23.53 -1.55
C ILE A 337 -3.49 23.26 -2.83
N LEU A 338 -4.64 22.57 -2.74
CA LEU A 338 -5.38 22.10 -3.91
C LEU A 338 -6.28 23.16 -4.53
N VAL A 339 -6.89 24.02 -3.70
CA VAL A 339 -7.86 25.03 -4.14
C VAL A 339 -7.19 26.39 -4.32
N HIS A 340 -6.42 26.81 -3.31
CA HIS A 340 -5.77 28.12 -3.30
C HIS A 340 -4.37 28.12 -3.93
N ASN A 341 -3.79 26.95 -4.19
CA ASN A 341 -2.49 26.80 -4.84
C ASN A 341 -1.40 27.66 -4.18
N GLN A 342 -1.40 27.74 -2.84
CA GLN A 342 -0.38 28.51 -2.09
C GLN A 342 1.03 27.96 -2.33
N VAL A 343 1.14 26.65 -2.55
CA VAL A 343 2.35 25.96 -2.99
C VAL A 343 1.95 25.05 -4.15
N PRO A 344 2.68 25.04 -5.28
CA PRO A 344 2.27 24.33 -6.50
C PRO A 344 2.53 22.81 -6.44
N VAL A 345 2.13 22.15 -5.35
CA VAL A 345 2.32 20.71 -5.13
C VAL A 345 1.65 19.91 -6.24
N ASN A 346 0.39 20.20 -6.57
CA ASN A 346 -0.32 19.46 -7.62
C ASN A 346 0.33 19.61 -9.00
N GLY A 347 0.90 20.78 -9.31
CA GLY A 347 1.65 20.99 -10.55
C GLY A 347 2.87 20.08 -10.62
N ALA A 348 3.67 20.04 -9.55
CA ALA A 348 4.84 19.17 -9.47
C ALA A 348 4.48 17.68 -9.50
N VAL A 349 3.38 17.26 -8.86
CA VAL A 349 2.88 15.88 -8.93
C VAL A 349 2.50 15.50 -10.37
N LYS A 350 1.84 16.38 -11.12
CA LYS A 350 1.53 16.13 -12.54
C LYS A 350 2.77 15.96 -13.39
N GLU A 351 3.77 16.83 -13.22
CA GLU A 351 5.03 16.73 -13.95
C GLU A 351 5.80 15.47 -13.60
N LEU A 352 5.80 15.08 -12.32
CA LEU A 352 6.40 13.85 -11.83
C LEU A 352 5.73 12.60 -12.42
N LEU A 353 4.39 12.55 -12.42
CA LEU A 353 3.63 11.46 -13.04
C LEU A 353 3.89 11.37 -14.54
N ALA A 354 3.95 12.50 -15.24
CA ALA A 354 4.26 12.54 -16.67
C ALA A 354 5.69 12.04 -16.94
N ALA A 355 6.68 12.51 -16.16
CA ALA A 355 8.07 12.08 -16.27
C ALA A 355 8.21 10.56 -16.09
N CYS A 356 7.54 10.02 -15.08
CA CYS A 356 7.58 8.60 -14.77
C CYS A 356 6.82 7.77 -15.81
N THR A 357 5.66 8.22 -16.27
CA THR A 357 4.88 7.53 -17.32
C THR A 357 5.67 7.48 -18.63
N ASP A 358 6.30 8.59 -19.04
CA ASP A 358 7.11 8.66 -20.25
C ASP A 358 8.35 7.74 -20.16
N ALA A 359 8.99 7.67 -18.99
CA ALA A 359 10.14 6.81 -18.77
C ALA A 359 9.78 5.32 -18.68
N ALA A 360 8.59 4.98 -18.16
CA ALA A 360 8.12 3.61 -18.02
C ALA A 360 7.41 3.07 -19.28
N ALA A 361 6.93 3.96 -20.16
CA ALA A 361 6.05 3.66 -21.29
C ALA A 361 4.76 2.90 -20.90
N THR A 362 4.31 3.08 -19.66
CA THR A 362 3.09 2.49 -19.07
C THR A 362 2.63 3.39 -17.91
N PRO A 363 1.36 3.36 -17.49
CA PRO A 363 0.94 4.08 -16.29
C PRO A 363 1.76 3.66 -15.07
N VAL A 364 1.86 4.56 -14.09
CA VAL A 364 2.73 4.41 -12.93
C VAL A 364 2.00 4.82 -11.66
N GLU A 365 2.35 4.17 -10.56
CA GLU A 365 2.11 4.64 -9.21
C GLU A 365 3.40 5.23 -8.64
N VAL A 366 3.30 6.35 -7.94
CA VAL A 366 4.39 7.07 -7.29
C VAL A 366 4.04 7.32 -5.83
N GLU A 367 4.92 6.91 -4.91
CA GLU A 367 4.85 7.28 -3.50
C GLU A 367 5.71 8.53 -3.26
N LEU A 368 5.16 9.50 -2.54
CA LEU A 368 5.82 10.79 -2.28
C LEU A 368 5.55 11.31 -0.86
N ALA A 369 6.42 12.20 -0.41
CA ALA A 369 6.22 12.99 0.80
C ALA A 369 6.60 14.46 0.54
N VAL A 370 5.90 15.39 1.18
CA VAL A 370 6.06 16.83 0.96
C VAL A 370 6.32 17.52 2.30
N THR A 371 7.32 18.39 2.31
CA THR A 371 7.54 19.34 3.42
C THR A 371 7.46 20.76 2.87
N ILE A 372 6.79 21.66 3.59
CA ILE A 372 6.41 22.99 3.06
C ILE A 372 7.09 24.12 3.83
N GLU A 373 7.19 24.04 5.16
CA GLU A 373 7.45 25.22 6.02
C GLU A 373 8.86 25.82 5.94
N SER A 374 9.87 25.05 5.54
CA SER A 374 11.25 25.55 5.41
C SER A 374 11.57 25.88 3.95
N THR A 375 11.56 24.86 3.12
CA THR A 375 11.73 24.94 1.67
C THR A 375 10.82 23.89 1.08
N PRO A 376 9.83 24.28 0.25
CA PRO A 376 8.96 23.32 -0.40
C PRO A 376 9.79 22.28 -1.16
N ARG A 377 9.65 21.03 -0.75
CA ARG A 377 10.27 19.88 -1.41
C ARG A 377 9.32 18.70 -1.46
N ILE A 378 9.39 17.94 -2.56
CA ILE A 378 8.77 16.63 -2.72
C ILE A 378 9.88 15.60 -2.72
N GLY A 379 9.89 14.76 -1.68
CA GLY A 379 10.70 13.56 -1.67
C GLY A 379 10.02 12.46 -2.47
N PHE A 380 10.67 12.01 -3.54
CA PHE A 380 10.27 10.88 -4.36
C PHE A 380 10.69 9.56 -3.67
N LEU A 381 9.73 8.79 -3.19
CA LEU A 381 9.98 7.65 -2.30
C LEU A 381 9.92 6.30 -2.98
N GLN A 382 9.05 6.14 -3.98
CA GLN A 382 8.96 4.92 -4.78
C GLN A 382 8.21 5.19 -6.09
N VAL A 383 8.45 4.36 -7.09
CA VAL A 383 7.71 4.34 -8.35
C VAL A 383 7.53 2.91 -8.81
N ARG A 384 6.34 2.59 -9.31
CA ARG A 384 5.97 1.27 -9.79
C ARG A 384 5.19 1.37 -11.10
N PRO A 385 5.54 0.61 -12.14
CA PRO A 385 4.66 0.42 -13.29
C PRO A 385 3.33 -0.19 -12.87
N MET A 386 2.23 0.29 -13.43
CA MET A 386 0.89 -0.27 -13.27
C MET A 386 0.60 -1.21 -14.45
N LEU A 387 0.01 -2.37 -14.16
CA LEU A 387 -0.42 -3.33 -15.17
C LEU A 387 -1.70 -2.84 -15.85
N MET A 388 -1.65 -2.64 -17.16
CA MET A 388 -2.85 -2.35 -17.95
C MET A 388 -3.50 -3.65 -18.46
N PRO A 389 -4.84 -3.70 -18.55
CA PRO A 389 -5.55 -4.69 -19.35
C PRO A 389 -4.96 -4.85 -20.76
N CYS A 390 -4.42 -6.03 -21.08
CA CYS A 390 -3.83 -6.29 -22.41
C CYS A 390 -4.80 -6.89 -23.43
N GLU A 391 -5.92 -7.50 -23.01
CA GLU A 391 -6.84 -8.19 -23.93
C GLU A 391 -8.11 -7.38 -24.18
N ARG A 392 -8.49 -7.24 -25.46
CA ARG A 392 -9.79 -6.66 -25.83
C ARG A 392 -10.87 -7.74 -25.70
N ILE A 393 -11.39 -7.89 -24.51
CA ILE A 393 -12.63 -8.62 -24.26
C ILE A 393 -13.74 -7.58 -24.25
N THR A 394 -14.75 -7.77 -25.09
CA THR A 394 -15.96 -6.94 -25.09
C THR A 394 -17.09 -7.76 -24.51
N ILE A 395 -17.84 -7.19 -23.57
CA ILE A 395 -19.03 -7.83 -22.99
C ILE A 395 -20.27 -7.03 -23.36
N ASP A 396 -21.15 -7.67 -24.14
CA ASP A 396 -22.41 -7.08 -24.56
C ASP A 396 -23.44 -7.08 -23.42
N ASP A 397 -24.41 -6.17 -23.51
CA ASP A 397 -25.49 -6.02 -22.53
C ASP A 397 -26.35 -7.29 -22.40
N SER A 398 -26.53 -8.03 -23.49
CA SER A 398 -27.23 -9.31 -23.49
C SER A 398 -26.55 -10.35 -22.61
N GLU A 399 -25.22 -10.39 -22.59
CA GLU A 399 -24.44 -11.31 -21.77
C GLU A 399 -24.55 -11.00 -20.27
N MET A 400 -24.74 -9.73 -19.91
CA MET A 400 -24.86 -9.26 -18.51
C MET A 400 -26.18 -9.68 -17.85
N HIS A 401 -27.23 -9.91 -18.64
CA HIS A 401 -28.60 -10.16 -18.16
C HIS A 401 -29.11 -11.58 -18.48
N CYS A 402 -28.25 -12.48 -18.95
CA CYS A 402 -28.63 -13.87 -19.24
C CYS A 402 -29.10 -14.63 -17.99
N ALA A 403 -29.95 -15.65 -18.18
CA ALA A 403 -30.43 -16.51 -17.09
C ALA A 403 -29.32 -17.29 -16.37
N GLU A 404 -28.20 -17.53 -17.05
CA GLU A 404 -27.05 -18.27 -16.54
C GLU A 404 -26.10 -17.42 -15.68
N VAL A 405 -26.32 -16.10 -15.62
CA VAL A 405 -25.50 -15.18 -14.85
C VAL A 405 -25.64 -15.46 -13.36
N VAL A 406 -24.51 -15.53 -12.68
CA VAL A 406 -24.41 -15.64 -11.21
C VAL A 406 -24.02 -14.30 -10.62
N VAL A 407 -23.09 -13.60 -11.26
CA VAL A 407 -22.62 -12.27 -10.85
C VAL A 407 -22.45 -11.39 -12.09
N SER A 408 -22.95 -10.16 -12.06
CA SER A 408 -22.69 -9.13 -13.07
C SER A 408 -22.36 -7.80 -12.39
N SER A 409 -21.49 -7.00 -13.01
CA SER A 409 -21.18 -5.64 -12.57
C SER A 409 -20.63 -4.77 -13.70
N ASP A 410 -20.92 -3.46 -13.66
CA ASP A 410 -20.28 -2.41 -14.46
C ASP A 410 -19.15 -1.65 -13.71
N LYS A 411 -18.80 -2.16 -12.51
CA LYS A 411 -17.65 -1.73 -11.73
C LYS A 411 -16.72 -2.91 -11.53
N LEU A 412 -15.78 -3.02 -12.46
CA LEU A 412 -14.82 -4.10 -12.53
C LEU A 412 -13.39 -3.54 -12.52
N LEU A 413 -12.50 -4.25 -11.84
CA LEU A 413 -11.06 -4.19 -12.04
C LEU A 413 -10.55 -5.56 -12.52
N GLY A 414 -9.59 -5.55 -13.42
CA GLY A 414 -9.04 -6.74 -14.04
C GLY A 414 -9.56 -6.93 -15.45
N ASN A 415 -8.96 -7.86 -16.16
CA ASN A 415 -9.25 -8.12 -17.56
C ASN A 415 -8.84 -9.54 -17.91
N GLY A 416 -9.64 -10.21 -18.72
CA GLY A 416 -9.36 -11.60 -19.12
C GLY A 416 -10.60 -12.49 -19.06
N MET A 417 -10.39 -13.74 -19.44
CA MET A 417 -11.39 -14.80 -19.35
C MET A 417 -10.85 -15.94 -18.50
N LEU A 418 -11.61 -16.39 -17.51
CA LEU A 418 -11.29 -17.55 -16.67
C LEU A 418 -12.38 -18.60 -16.82
N GLU A 419 -11.99 -19.82 -17.17
CA GLU A 419 -12.90 -20.98 -17.33
C GLU A 419 -12.53 -22.16 -16.42
N SER A 420 -11.64 -21.94 -15.44
CA SER A 420 -11.09 -22.98 -14.55
C SER A 420 -11.65 -22.95 -13.13
N ILE A 421 -12.47 -21.95 -12.78
CA ILE A 421 -12.94 -21.74 -11.41
C ILE A 421 -14.16 -22.60 -11.11
N ALA A 422 -13.99 -23.64 -10.30
CA ALA A 422 -15.08 -24.51 -9.84
C ALA A 422 -15.46 -24.31 -8.36
N ASP A 423 -14.59 -23.65 -7.60
CA ASP A 423 -14.78 -23.38 -6.17
C ASP A 423 -15.33 -21.98 -5.95
N VAL A 424 -16.39 -21.87 -5.14
CA VAL A 424 -16.99 -20.60 -4.73
C VAL A 424 -17.01 -20.53 -3.21
N VAL A 425 -16.39 -19.51 -2.64
CA VAL A 425 -16.41 -19.21 -1.21
C VAL A 425 -17.17 -17.91 -1.02
N TYR A 426 -18.21 -17.90 -0.19
CA TYR A 426 -18.95 -16.69 0.07
C TYR A 426 -19.34 -16.52 1.53
N VAL A 427 -19.44 -15.26 1.95
CA VAL A 427 -20.01 -14.88 3.24
C VAL A 427 -21.53 -14.98 3.15
N LYS A 428 -22.14 -15.75 4.05
CA LYS A 428 -23.60 -15.97 4.07
C LYS A 428 -24.32 -14.68 4.45
N PRO A 429 -25.19 -14.12 3.59
CA PRO A 429 -25.89 -12.85 3.84
C PRO A 429 -26.63 -12.83 5.19
N GLU A 430 -27.29 -13.93 5.54
CA GLU A 430 -28.10 -14.09 6.75
C GLU A 430 -27.30 -14.13 8.06
N SER A 431 -26.01 -14.46 7.98
CA SER A 431 -25.13 -14.56 9.15
C SER A 431 -24.14 -13.40 9.26
N PHE A 432 -24.11 -12.51 8.27
CA PHE A 432 -23.16 -11.42 8.22
C PHE A 432 -23.44 -10.41 9.34
N ASP A 433 -22.40 -10.15 10.14
CA ASP A 433 -22.42 -9.16 11.20
C ASP A 433 -21.14 -8.32 11.10
N ALA A 434 -21.31 -6.99 11.06
CA ALA A 434 -20.22 -6.02 11.02
C ALA A 434 -19.32 -6.09 12.27
N ALA A 435 -19.84 -6.60 13.40
CA ALA A 435 -19.05 -6.82 14.61
C ALA A 435 -18.21 -8.11 14.57
N ALA A 436 -18.48 -9.02 13.63
CA ALA A 436 -17.83 -10.32 13.52
C ALA A 436 -16.83 -10.42 12.36
N THR A 437 -16.50 -9.32 11.70
CA THR A 437 -15.66 -9.29 10.49
C THR A 437 -14.25 -9.85 10.71
N GLU A 438 -13.66 -9.69 11.90
CA GLU A 438 -12.39 -10.34 12.27
C GLU A 438 -12.50 -11.87 12.34
N ALA A 439 -13.61 -12.39 12.87
CA ALA A 439 -13.86 -13.83 12.91
C ALA A 439 -14.03 -14.40 11.50
N ILE A 440 -14.71 -13.66 10.61
CA ILE A 440 -14.84 -14.01 9.19
C ILE A 440 -13.46 -14.11 8.52
N ALA A 441 -12.55 -13.17 8.80
CA ALA A 441 -11.19 -13.19 8.27
C ALA A 441 -10.41 -14.45 8.71
N LEU A 442 -10.58 -14.90 9.95
CA LEU A 442 -9.96 -16.13 10.47
C LEU A 442 -10.54 -17.39 9.82
N GLU A 443 -11.86 -17.46 9.64
CA GLU A 443 -12.50 -18.59 8.95
C GLU A 443 -12.06 -18.66 7.47
N LEU A 444 -11.93 -17.49 6.81
CA LEU A 444 -11.45 -17.40 5.43
C LEU A 444 -10.02 -17.92 5.27
N ASP A 445 -9.13 -17.57 6.21
CA ASP A 445 -7.74 -18.04 6.19
C ASP A 445 -7.67 -19.58 6.19
N GLN A 446 -8.52 -20.25 6.97
CA GLN A 446 -8.57 -21.71 7.02
C GLN A 446 -8.98 -22.32 5.67
N ILE A 447 -10.04 -21.80 5.05
CA ILE A 447 -10.51 -22.27 3.74
C ILE A 447 -9.47 -21.97 2.65
N ASN A 448 -8.90 -20.77 2.65
CA ASN A 448 -7.88 -20.36 1.70
C ASN A 448 -6.63 -21.26 1.75
N ARG A 449 -6.15 -21.62 2.95
CA ARG A 449 -5.02 -22.56 3.11
C ARG A 449 -5.32 -23.92 2.50
N GLN A 450 -6.52 -24.46 2.71
CA GLN A 450 -6.94 -25.75 2.16
C GLN A 450 -6.98 -25.71 0.63
N LEU A 451 -7.58 -24.67 0.05
CA LEU A 451 -7.70 -24.50 -1.39
C LEU A 451 -6.35 -24.23 -2.07
N LEU A 452 -5.48 -23.43 -1.43
CA LEU A 452 -4.10 -23.21 -1.91
C LEU A 452 -3.28 -24.50 -1.91
N ALA A 453 -3.35 -25.30 -0.84
CA ALA A 453 -2.65 -26.59 -0.78
C ALA A 453 -3.14 -27.54 -1.88
N ALA A 454 -4.44 -27.52 -2.18
CA ALA A 454 -5.04 -28.29 -3.26
C ALA A 454 -4.81 -27.69 -4.67
N HIS A 455 -4.17 -26.52 -4.79
CA HIS A 455 -3.99 -25.78 -6.04
C HIS A 455 -5.30 -25.45 -6.76
N ARG A 456 -6.34 -25.12 -5.98
CA ARG A 456 -7.70 -24.88 -6.46
C ARG A 456 -8.03 -23.38 -6.38
N PRO A 457 -7.94 -22.63 -7.48
CA PRO A 457 -8.34 -21.23 -7.50
C PRO A 457 -9.86 -21.10 -7.34
N TYR A 458 -10.30 -20.05 -6.66
CA TYR A 458 -11.70 -19.88 -6.29
C TYR A 458 -12.24 -18.46 -6.53
N LEU A 459 -13.58 -18.37 -6.59
CA LEU A 459 -14.36 -17.14 -6.55
C LEU A 459 -14.69 -16.81 -5.09
N LEU A 460 -14.33 -15.61 -4.63
CA LEU A 460 -14.63 -15.11 -3.30
C LEU A 460 -15.73 -14.05 -3.36
N ILE A 461 -16.77 -14.16 -2.54
CA ILE A 461 -17.86 -13.17 -2.46
C ILE A 461 -18.05 -12.74 -1.01
N GLY A 462 -18.09 -11.45 -0.73
CA GLY A 462 -18.36 -10.97 0.63
C GLY A 462 -18.77 -9.52 0.70
N PHE A 463 -18.84 -9.01 1.92
CA PHE A 463 -19.47 -7.73 2.22
C PHE A 463 -18.49 -6.69 2.77
N GLY A 464 -18.64 -5.45 2.31
CA GLY A 464 -17.81 -4.32 2.72
C GLY A 464 -16.37 -4.40 2.20
N ARG A 465 -15.55 -3.45 2.65
CA ARG A 465 -14.15 -3.31 2.21
C ARG A 465 -13.28 -4.50 2.60
N TRP A 466 -12.56 -5.07 1.65
CA TRP A 466 -11.56 -6.10 1.91
C TRP A 466 -10.20 -5.48 2.25
N GLY A 467 -9.57 -5.96 3.31
CA GLY A 467 -8.24 -5.49 3.74
C GLY A 467 -8.25 -4.10 4.38
N THR A 468 -9.38 -3.72 4.99
CA THR A 468 -9.54 -2.51 5.79
C THR A 468 -8.98 -2.68 7.20
N SER A 469 -8.46 -1.60 7.79
CA SER A 469 -8.11 -1.54 9.23
C SER A 469 -9.32 -1.22 10.12
N ASP A 470 -10.42 -0.70 9.56
CA ASP A 470 -11.69 -0.51 10.27
C ASP A 470 -12.62 -1.73 10.06
N PRO A 471 -12.83 -2.58 11.07
CA PRO A 471 -13.68 -3.77 10.97
C PRO A 471 -15.16 -3.45 10.71
N ARG A 472 -15.60 -2.21 10.96
CA ARG A 472 -16.98 -1.77 10.71
C ARG A 472 -17.25 -1.46 9.24
N GLY A 473 -16.20 -1.11 8.49
CA GLY A 473 -16.27 -0.80 7.07
C GLY A 473 -16.11 -2.02 6.16
N GLY A 474 -15.74 -3.19 6.71
CA GLY A 474 -15.54 -4.40 5.92
C GLY A 474 -14.70 -5.48 6.64
N ILE A 475 -14.19 -6.44 5.86
CA ILE A 475 -13.48 -7.62 6.37
C ILE A 475 -11.97 -7.33 6.41
N PRO A 476 -11.33 -7.30 7.60
CA PRO A 476 -9.93 -6.93 7.78
C PRO A 476 -8.97 -8.08 7.42
N VAL A 477 -9.08 -8.62 6.20
CA VAL A 477 -8.18 -9.67 5.73
C VAL A 477 -6.80 -9.13 5.37
N LYS A 478 -5.76 -9.86 5.74
CA LYS A 478 -4.44 -9.72 5.11
C LYS A 478 -4.45 -10.42 3.76
N TRP A 479 -3.66 -9.95 2.80
CA TRP A 479 -3.61 -10.55 1.46
C TRP A 479 -3.38 -12.07 1.48
N GLY A 480 -2.46 -12.55 2.34
CA GLY A 480 -2.18 -13.98 2.50
C GLY A 480 -3.39 -14.84 2.89
N GLN A 481 -4.40 -14.26 3.53
CA GLN A 481 -5.62 -14.97 3.95
C GLN A 481 -6.63 -15.20 2.82
N ILE A 482 -6.45 -14.54 1.67
CA ILE A 482 -7.33 -14.67 0.51
C ILE A 482 -6.56 -14.87 -0.81
N SER A 483 -5.26 -15.18 -0.73
CA SER A 483 -4.36 -15.16 -1.88
C SER A 483 -4.65 -16.24 -2.94
N GLY A 484 -5.46 -17.25 -2.62
CA GLY A 484 -5.94 -18.24 -3.59
C GLY A 484 -7.11 -17.77 -4.45
N ALA A 485 -7.76 -16.65 -4.10
CA ALA A 485 -8.87 -16.10 -4.88
C ALA A 485 -8.36 -15.54 -6.21
N LYS A 486 -9.00 -15.95 -7.32
CA LYS A 486 -8.76 -15.39 -8.66
C LYS A 486 -9.86 -14.45 -9.12
N VAL A 487 -11.00 -14.51 -8.45
CA VAL A 487 -12.08 -13.56 -8.61
C VAL A 487 -12.59 -13.16 -7.23
N ILE A 488 -12.73 -11.87 -6.97
CA ILE A 488 -13.27 -11.34 -5.72
C ILE A 488 -14.48 -10.46 -6.05
N VAL A 489 -15.56 -10.63 -5.31
CA VAL A 489 -16.79 -9.86 -5.44
C VAL A 489 -17.06 -9.17 -4.11
N GLU A 490 -16.93 -7.85 -4.13
CA GLU A 490 -17.27 -6.97 -3.02
C GLU A 490 -18.70 -6.48 -3.18
N SER A 491 -19.54 -6.77 -2.18
CA SER A 491 -20.93 -6.29 -2.12
C SER A 491 -21.12 -5.36 -0.94
N THR A 492 -21.93 -4.31 -1.08
CA THR A 492 -22.33 -3.51 0.09
C THR A 492 -23.43 -4.23 0.86
N ALA A 493 -23.31 -4.37 2.18
CA ALA A 493 -24.40 -4.82 3.03
C ALA A 493 -25.35 -3.66 3.41
N ALA A 494 -26.58 -3.99 3.80
CA ALA A 494 -27.57 -3.01 4.22
C ALA A 494 -27.06 -2.24 5.46
N GLY A 495 -26.88 -0.92 5.32
CA GLY A 495 -26.35 -0.06 6.38
C GLY A 495 -24.83 0.15 6.39
N MET A 496 -24.07 -0.46 5.47
CA MET A 496 -22.64 -0.17 5.26
C MET A 496 -22.42 0.94 4.23
N GLY A 497 -21.38 1.75 4.44
CA GLY A 497 -20.97 2.83 3.53
C GLY A 497 -20.64 2.31 2.12
N ALA A 498 -20.82 3.16 1.12
CA ALA A 498 -20.71 2.82 -0.30
C ALA A 498 -19.26 2.86 -0.85
N ASP A 499 -18.27 2.92 0.04
CA ASP A 499 -16.85 3.05 -0.31
C ASP A 499 -16.24 1.69 -0.61
N LEU A 500 -15.72 1.57 -1.82
CA LEU A 500 -15.10 0.35 -2.33
C LEU A 500 -13.62 0.31 -1.97
N SER A 501 -13.04 -0.89 -1.90
CA SER A 501 -11.64 -1.07 -1.52
C SER A 501 -10.67 -0.42 -2.52
N GLN A 502 -10.11 0.74 -2.16
CA GLN A 502 -9.05 1.43 -2.93
C GLN A 502 -7.69 1.47 -2.22
N GLY A 503 -7.51 0.74 -1.10
CA GLY A 503 -6.24 0.72 -0.37
C GLY A 503 -5.07 0.33 -1.28
N SER A 504 -3.97 1.09 -1.23
CA SER A 504 -2.89 1.04 -2.22
C SER A 504 -2.27 -0.35 -2.39
N HIS A 505 -1.94 -1.02 -1.29
CA HIS A 505 -1.31 -2.35 -1.33
C HIS A 505 -2.28 -3.46 -1.72
N PHE A 506 -3.52 -3.43 -1.21
CA PHE A 506 -4.53 -4.40 -1.58
C PHE A 506 -4.84 -4.33 -3.07
N PHE A 507 -5.03 -3.11 -3.59
CA PHE A 507 -5.24 -2.83 -5.01
C PHE A 507 -4.09 -3.31 -5.89
N HIS A 508 -2.85 -3.07 -5.47
CA HIS A 508 -1.69 -3.58 -6.16
C HIS A 508 -1.62 -5.10 -6.21
N ASN A 509 -1.96 -5.78 -5.12
CA ASN A 509 -1.98 -7.23 -5.11
C ASN A 509 -3.07 -7.78 -6.06
N LEU A 510 -4.26 -7.18 -6.09
CA LEU A 510 -5.31 -7.54 -7.06
C LEU A 510 -4.78 -7.50 -8.50
N THR A 511 -4.16 -6.39 -8.89
CA THR A 511 -3.61 -6.22 -10.23
C THR A 511 -2.44 -7.17 -10.52
N SER A 512 -1.51 -7.34 -9.57
CA SER A 512 -0.29 -8.14 -9.76
C SER A 512 -0.55 -9.65 -9.88
N PHE A 513 -1.59 -10.15 -9.21
CA PHE A 513 -2.00 -11.55 -9.30
C PHE A 513 -3.05 -11.83 -10.38
N GLY A 514 -3.43 -10.81 -11.16
CA GLY A 514 -4.46 -10.89 -12.18
C GLY A 514 -5.82 -11.27 -11.60
N VAL A 515 -6.12 -10.82 -10.38
CA VAL A 515 -7.40 -11.10 -9.72
C VAL A 515 -8.46 -10.18 -10.33
N ILE A 516 -9.54 -10.80 -10.81
CA ILE A 516 -10.68 -10.05 -11.31
C ILE A 516 -11.52 -9.61 -10.11
N TYR A 517 -11.74 -8.31 -9.99
CA TYR A 517 -12.39 -7.72 -8.83
C TYR A 517 -13.68 -7.02 -9.24
N PHE A 518 -14.80 -7.50 -8.71
CA PHE A 518 -16.14 -6.99 -8.94
C PHE A 518 -16.59 -6.16 -7.75
N SER A 519 -17.23 -5.02 -8.02
CA SER A 519 -17.85 -4.19 -7.01
C SER A 519 -19.35 -4.07 -7.29
N ILE A 520 -20.19 -4.45 -6.34
CA ILE A 520 -21.65 -4.49 -6.51
C ILE A 520 -22.32 -3.74 -5.36
N ARG A 521 -23.18 -2.77 -5.68
CA ARG A 521 -24.00 -2.11 -4.68
C ARG A 521 -25.31 -2.85 -4.50
N GLN A 522 -25.71 -3.08 -3.25
CA GLN A 522 -27.01 -3.67 -2.94
C GLN A 522 -28.13 -2.74 -3.45
N GLY A 523 -29.14 -3.30 -4.09
CA GLY A 523 -30.29 -2.55 -4.62
C GLY A 523 -30.09 -1.99 -6.03
N ASP A 524 -28.95 -2.22 -6.68
CA ASP A 524 -28.80 -1.97 -8.11
C ASP A 524 -29.62 -2.99 -8.90
N ALA A 525 -30.68 -2.55 -9.58
CA ALA A 525 -31.56 -3.44 -10.34
C ALA A 525 -30.89 -3.97 -11.62
N ALA A 526 -29.82 -3.33 -12.09
CA ALA A 526 -29.11 -3.72 -13.31
C ALA A 526 -28.05 -4.82 -13.09
N HIS A 527 -27.51 -4.95 -11.87
CA HIS A 527 -26.36 -5.81 -11.57
C HIS A 527 -26.62 -6.63 -10.32
N ARG A 528 -26.46 -7.96 -10.40
CA ARG A 528 -26.93 -8.87 -9.34
C ARG A 528 -25.94 -9.95 -8.97
N ILE A 529 -26.05 -10.39 -7.72
CA ILE A 529 -25.53 -11.66 -7.23
C ILE A 529 -26.74 -12.59 -7.06
N ASP A 530 -26.72 -13.77 -7.69
CA ASP A 530 -27.78 -14.78 -7.56
C ASP A 530 -27.60 -15.59 -6.26
N TRP A 531 -28.02 -15.00 -5.14
CA TRP A 531 -27.91 -15.60 -3.81
C TRP A 531 -28.75 -16.88 -3.66
N ASP A 532 -29.92 -16.94 -4.29
CA ASP A 532 -30.79 -18.11 -4.26
C ASP A 532 -30.13 -19.31 -4.94
N TRP A 533 -29.49 -19.07 -6.09
CA TRP A 533 -28.75 -20.10 -6.79
C TRP A 533 -27.56 -20.62 -5.97
N LEU A 534 -26.82 -19.74 -5.28
CA LEU A 534 -25.73 -20.14 -4.37
C LEU A 534 -26.26 -20.98 -3.20
N ALA A 535 -27.33 -20.53 -2.55
CA ALA A 535 -27.91 -21.18 -1.38
C ALA A 535 -28.43 -22.60 -1.66
N THR A 536 -28.86 -22.89 -2.89
CA THR A 536 -29.37 -24.22 -3.29
C THR A 536 -28.29 -25.27 -3.57
N ARG A 537 -27.00 -24.89 -3.65
CA ARG A 537 -25.91 -25.84 -3.96
C ARG A 537 -25.46 -26.62 -2.73
N THR A 538 -25.02 -27.86 -2.92
CA THR A 538 -24.40 -28.64 -1.83
C THR A 538 -23.10 -27.97 -1.37
N ALA A 539 -22.99 -27.68 -0.08
CA ALA A 539 -21.76 -27.15 0.51
C ALA A 539 -20.70 -28.25 0.60
N ALA A 540 -19.48 -27.96 0.15
CA ALA A 540 -18.30 -28.80 0.38
C ALA A 540 -17.77 -28.60 1.81
N ALA A 541 -17.81 -27.36 2.28
CA ALA A 541 -17.56 -27.00 3.67
C ALA A 541 -18.46 -25.82 4.07
N GLU A 542 -18.87 -25.79 5.33
CA GLU A 542 -19.70 -24.71 5.87
C GLU A 542 -19.27 -24.39 7.30
N SER A 543 -19.08 -23.11 7.58
CA SER A 543 -18.74 -22.58 8.90
C SER A 543 -19.87 -21.69 9.41
N ARG A 544 -19.62 -20.96 10.51
CA ARG A 544 -20.61 -20.04 11.05
C ARG A 544 -20.97 -18.95 10.03
N PHE A 545 -19.97 -18.34 9.40
CA PHE A 545 -20.17 -17.20 8.50
C PHE A 545 -19.97 -17.50 7.02
N LEU A 546 -19.20 -18.55 6.69
CA LEU A 546 -18.80 -18.84 5.32
C LEU A 546 -19.45 -20.12 4.81
N ARG A 547 -19.62 -20.16 3.49
CA ARG A 547 -19.99 -21.37 2.77
C ARG A 547 -19.09 -21.55 1.56
N HIS A 548 -18.54 -22.75 1.43
CA HIS A 548 -17.72 -23.18 0.31
C HIS A 548 -18.52 -24.18 -0.53
N ILE A 549 -18.71 -23.85 -1.80
CA ILE A 549 -19.38 -24.69 -2.79
C ILE A 549 -18.34 -25.18 -3.79
N GLN A 550 -18.38 -26.48 -4.09
CA GLN A 550 -17.65 -27.08 -5.19
C GLN A 550 -18.61 -27.42 -6.32
N LEU A 551 -18.42 -26.79 -7.48
CA LEU A 551 -19.22 -27.04 -8.68
C LEU A 551 -18.64 -28.21 -9.49
N ARG A 552 -19.53 -28.95 -10.18
CA ARG A 552 -19.12 -30.02 -11.11
C ARG A 552 -18.52 -29.48 -12.40
N CYS A 553 -19.06 -28.36 -12.87
CA CYS A 553 -18.56 -27.64 -14.05
C CYS A 553 -18.02 -26.28 -13.58
N PRO A 554 -16.85 -25.84 -14.11
CA PRO A 554 -16.31 -24.55 -13.77
C PRO A 554 -17.19 -23.41 -14.32
N LEU A 555 -17.12 -22.26 -13.66
CA LEU A 555 -17.74 -21.01 -14.07
C LEU A 555 -16.95 -20.39 -15.23
N VAL A 556 -17.66 -19.66 -16.09
CA VAL A 556 -17.09 -18.82 -17.13
C VAL A 556 -17.11 -17.39 -16.61
N ILE A 557 -15.94 -16.84 -16.31
CA ILE A 557 -15.76 -15.45 -15.89
C ILE A 557 -15.19 -14.67 -17.07
N LYS A 558 -15.84 -13.57 -17.43
CA LYS A 558 -15.32 -12.60 -18.41
C LYS A 558 -15.19 -11.24 -17.74
N ALA A 559 -14.09 -10.57 -18.03
CA ALA A 559 -13.74 -9.25 -17.53
C ALA A 559 -13.30 -8.34 -18.68
N ASP A 560 -14.12 -7.35 -18.98
CA ASP A 560 -13.81 -6.24 -19.89
C ASP A 560 -13.34 -5.04 -19.06
N GLY A 561 -12.03 -4.93 -18.90
CA GLY A 561 -11.41 -3.85 -18.11
C GLY A 561 -11.51 -2.47 -18.78
N ILE A 562 -11.85 -2.40 -20.08
CA ILE A 562 -11.94 -1.15 -20.84
C ILE A 562 -13.32 -0.51 -20.60
N ASN A 563 -14.39 -1.29 -20.81
CA ASN A 563 -15.76 -0.83 -20.56
C ASN A 563 -16.20 -1.06 -19.11
N ARG A 564 -15.33 -1.66 -18.28
CA ARG A 564 -15.54 -1.99 -16.86
C ARG A 564 -16.71 -2.96 -16.62
N ARG A 565 -17.02 -3.79 -17.60
CA ARG A 565 -18.09 -4.78 -17.53
C ARG A 565 -17.51 -6.12 -17.14
N GLY A 566 -18.17 -6.84 -16.24
CA GLY A 566 -17.79 -8.20 -15.91
C GLY A 566 -19.00 -9.09 -15.72
N VAL A 567 -18.85 -10.36 -16.07
CA VAL A 567 -19.88 -11.37 -15.88
C VAL A 567 -19.28 -12.70 -15.42
N VAL A 568 -19.94 -13.33 -14.46
CA VAL A 568 -19.69 -14.71 -14.02
C VAL A 568 -20.90 -15.53 -14.41
N ARG A 569 -20.70 -16.53 -15.27
CA ARG A 569 -21.77 -17.37 -15.83
C ARG A 569 -21.56 -18.84 -15.51
N ARG A 570 -22.68 -19.54 -15.39
CA ARG A 570 -22.74 -21.00 -15.38
C ARG A 570 -22.38 -21.50 -16.78
N ARG A 571 -21.67 -22.63 -16.87
CA ARG A 571 -21.56 -23.38 -18.12
C ARG A 571 -22.88 -24.13 -18.33
N SER A 572 -23.50 -23.90 -19.48
CA SER A 572 -24.72 -24.56 -19.94
C SER A 572 -24.55 -26.07 -20.06
#